data_AF-K2JGB2-F1
#
_entry.id   AF-K2JGB2-F1
#
_cell.length_a   1.000
_cell.length_b   1.000
_cell.length_c   1.000
_cell.angle_alpha   90.00
_cell.angle_beta   90.00
_cell.angle_gamma   90.00
#
_symmetry.space_group_name_H-M   'P 1'
#
loop_
_entity.id
_entity.type
_entity.pdbx_description
1 polymer ?
#
loop_
_entity_poly.entity_id
_entity_poly.type
_entity_poly.pdbx_seq_one_letter_code
_entity_poly.pdbx_strand_id
1 'polypeptide(L)'
;MMPYLYQNPENPIDCRVATALGIQGMSPCLQAILTRLGGTTPSGFRTTTGRAIGLVKQRAELRKNTMIPPRPHPYDAILRSAARRPELWRIAVQILAALALGALVTPVLYGLIGRMAPALMPVHFGPSGIVIGATPGGMFVLLAGYAVLLVGSVVLARRLHNRSLREITGPANVMRRQFFATLKWVALLSFVAMLLPWDSTDSALSENLNLGMWLFWMPFALLGLMIQITAEEVFFRGYLQSQLIASTKSYTLGVLAASVLFGLGHLSGAVEGTAAIFPVVWAMLFGLLAGDLTARSGTIGPACALHLMNNATAMVIAPQQDIMSGFGRMVQTLDLTDAYSDPKVIAFQTLLLLATWLTARLAIRR
;
A
#
# COMPACT_ATOMS: atom_id res chain seq x y z
N MET A 1 -8.35 -13.29 -28.40
CA MET A 1 -7.64 -14.29 -29.22
C MET A 1 -6.29 -13.69 -29.59
N MET A 2 -5.25 -14.00 -28.81
CA MET A 2 -3.84 -13.70 -29.13
C MET A 2 -2.97 -14.70 -28.35
N PRO A 3 -1.92 -15.29 -28.95
CA PRO A 3 -1.31 -16.51 -28.46
C PRO A 3 -0.04 -16.28 -27.64
N TYR A 4 0.25 -17.27 -26.81
CA TYR A 4 1.51 -17.53 -26.13
C TYR A 4 2.70 -17.63 -27.10
N LEU A 5 3.86 -17.09 -26.72
CA LEU A 5 5.15 -17.61 -27.19
C LEU A 5 6.13 -17.74 -26.02
N TYR A 6 6.63 -18.96 -25.89
CA TYR A 6 7.66 -19.44 -24.98
C TYR A 6 8.95 -19.59 -25.80
N GLN A 7 10.07 -19.08 -25.25
CA GLN A 7 11.49 -19.48 -25.46
C GLN A 7 12.05 -19.76 -26.88
N ASN A 8 13.13 -19.06 -27.26
CA ASN A 8 14.48 -19.66 -27.32
C ASN A 8 15.58 -18.57 -27.45
N PRO A 9 16.73 -18.65 -26.74
CA PRO A 9 17.84 -17.71 -26.85
C PRO A 9 19.01 -18.33 -27.62
N GLU A 10 19.40 -17.77 -28.77
CA GLU A 10 20.71 -18.06 -29.37
C GLU A 10 21.16 -16.95 -30.36
N ASN A 11 22.42 -16.54 -30.20
CA ASN A 11 23.33 -15.84 -31.12
C ASN A 11 23.37 -14.30 -31.22
N PRO A 12 24.56 -13.72 -31.53
CA PRO A 12 25.15 -12.62 -30.81
C PRO A 12 25.35 -11.37 -31.70
N ILE A 13 25.75 -10.30 -31.02
CA ILE A 13 26.27 -9.01 -31.49
C ILE A 13 26.94 -9.08 -32.89
N ASP A 14 26.39 -8.34 -33.86
CA ASP A 14 27.11 -7.94 -35.07
C ASP A 14 27.35 -6.42 -35.02
N CYS A 15 28.58 -6.05 -34.67
CA CYS A 15 29.10 -4.68 -34.76
C CYS A 15 29.54 -4.42 -36.20
N ARG A 16 28.60 -4.02 -37.06
CA ARG A 16 28.89 -3.37 -38.34
C ARG A 16 27.89 -2.25 -38.55
N VAL A 17 28.39 -1.02 -38.50
CA VAL A 17 27.96 0.23 -39.19
C VAL A 17 28.36 1.40 -38.28
N ALA A 18 29.61 1.84 -38.43
CA ALA A 18 30.07 3.14 -37.95
C ALA A 18 31.32 3.56 -38.73
N THR A 19 31.19 3.67 -40.06
CA THR A 19 32.17 4.35 -40.90
C THR A 19 31.44 5.22 -41.93
N ALA A 20 30.86 6.31 -41.44
CA ALA A 20 30.51 7.46 -42.24
C ALA A 20 30.69 8.68 -41.32
N LEU A 21 31.74 9.46 -41.58
CA LEU A 21 31.99 10.86 -41.24
C LEU A 21 33.50 11.03 -41.05
N GLY A 22 34.14 11.59 -42.09
CA GLY A 22 35.56 11.83 -42.15
C GLY A 22 36.02 12.86 -41.13
N ILE A 23 37.15 12.57 -40.48
CA ILE A 23 37.98 13.56 -39.80
C ILE A 23 39.44 13.22 -40.17
N GLN A 24 40.04 14.08 -41.00
CA GLN A 24 41.46 14.07 -41.32
C GLN A 24 42.24 14.66 -40.13
N GLY A 25 43.33 14.00 -39.72
CA GLY A 25 44.29 14.55 -38.75
C GLY A 25 44.74 13.53 -37.71
N MET A 26 45.53 12.53 -38.11
CA MET A 26 46.20 11.62 -37.15
C MET A 26 47.61 12.12 -36.84
N SER A 27 47.95 12.17 -35.55
CA SER A 27 49.23 12.68 -35.04
C SER A 27 50.41 11.71 -35.32
N PRO A 28 51.67 12.20 -35.25
CA PRO A 28 52.88 11.41 -35.51
C PRO A 28 53.04 10.16 -34.60
N CYS A 29 52.30 10.08 -33.50
CA CYS A 29 52.34 8.97 -32.56
C CYS A 29 51.69 7.68 -33.12
N LEU A 30 50.74 7.81 -34.05
CA LEU A 30 50.00 6.66 -34.62
C LEU A 30 50.73 6.03 -35.82
N GLN A 31 51.63 6.78 -36.48
CA GLN A 31 52.54 6.26 -37.51
C GLN A 31 53.63 5.35 -36.92
N ALA A 32 54.13 5.65 -35.71
CA ALA A 32 55.17 4.87 -35.03
C ALA A 32 54.68 3.49 -34.54
N ILE A 33 53.37 3.33 -34.30
CA ILE A 33 52.77 2.07 -33.85
C ILE A 33 52.58 1.10 -35.03
N LEU A 34 52.29 1.63 -36.22
CA LEU A 34 52.07 0.80 -37.42
C LEU A 34 53.37 0.25 -38.01
N THR A 35 54.52 0.92 -37.80
CA THR A 35 55.83 0.41 -38.23
C THR A 35 56.32 -0.78 -37.39
N ARG A 36 55.84 -0.94 -36.15
CA ARG A 36 56.20 -2.06 -35.26
C ARG A 36 55.41 -3.35 -35.53
N LEU A 37 54.39 -3.31 -36.39
CA LEU A 37 53.51 -4.47 -36.67
C LEU A 37 53.85 -5.20 -37.98
N GLY A 38 54.91 -4.80 -38.70
CA GLY A 38 55.31 -5.37 -39.99
C GLY A 38 56.46 -6.37 -39.97
N GLY A 39 56.73 -7.05 -38.84
CA GLY A 39 57.86 -7.98 -38.69
C GLY A 39 57.44 -9.46 -38.69
N THR A 40 57.96 -10.18 -39.68
CA THR A 40 57.95 -11.63 -39.96
C THR A 40 57.82 -12.62 -38.78
N THR A 41 57.08 -13.70 -39.02
CA THR A 41 56.91 -14.87 -38.15
C THR A 41 58.14 -15.78 -38.10
N PRO A 42 58.36 -16.47 -36.96
CA PRO A 42 58.77 -17.87 -37.03
C PRO A 42 57.85 -18.81 -36.23
N SER A 43 57.83 -20.04 -36.72
CA SER A 43 56.98 -21.18 -36.35
C SER A 43 57.17 -21.71 -34.92
N GLY A 44 56.05 -21.93 -34.22
CA GLY A 44 56.01 -22.86 -33.09
C GLY A 44 55.02 -22.48 -31.99
N PHE A 45 53.72 -22.77 -32.16
CA PHE A 45 52.77 -22.89 -31.03
C PHE A 45 51.48 -23.58 -31.50
N ARG A 46 51.51 -24.91 -31.69
CA ARG A 46 50.30 -25.73 -31.48
C ARG A 46 50.26 -26.06 -29.98
N THR A 47 49.06 -26.02 -29.38
CA THR A 47 48.67 -26.52 -28.02
C THR A 47 48.37 -25.53 -26.89
N THR A 48 47.72 -24.38 -27.15
CA THR A 48 47.04 -23.61 -26.06
C THR A 48 45.59 -23.25 -26.35
N THR A 49 45.18 -23.14 -27.61
CA THR A 49 43.84 -22.66 -27.97
C THR A 49 42.73 -23.70 -27.73
N GLY A 50 42.97 -24.98 -28.00
CA GLY A 50 41.95 -26.04 -27.83
C GLY A 50 41.58 -26.31 -26.37
N ARG A 51 42.55 -26.22 -25.45
CA ARG A 51 42.34 -26.43 -24.01
C ARG A 51 41.60 -25.24 -23.37
N ALA A 52 41.89 -24.03 -23.85
CA ALA A 52 41.19 -22.81 -23.44
C ALA A 52 39.72 -22.80 -23.91
N ILE A 53 39.44 -23.21 -25.15
CA ILE A 53 38.07 -23.31 -25.67
C ILE A 53 37.26 -24.38 -24.93
N GLY A 54 37.88 -25.52 -24.61
CA GLY A 54 37.25 -26.57 -23.79
C GLY A 54 36.89 -26.10 -22.37
N LEU A 55 37.79 -25.37 -21.70
CA LEU A 55 37.55 -24.79 -20.37
C LEU A 55 36.48 -23.69 -20.38
N VAL A 56 36.41 -22.89 -21.44
CA VAL A 56 35.37 -21.85 -21.60
C VAL A 56 34.00 -22.48 -21.85
N LYS A 57 33.91 -23.53 -22.69
CA LYS A 57 32.66 -24.27 -22.90
C LYS A 57 32.22 -25.00 -21.62
N GLN A 58 33.14 -25.63 -20.90
CA GLN A 58 32.83 -26.31 -19.64
C GLN A 58 32.38 -25.34 -18.54
N ARG A 59 32.98 -24.12 -18.46
CA ARG A 59 32.50 -23.03 -17.58
C ARG A 59 31.15 -22.45 -18.02
N ALA A 60 30.87 -22.40 -19.32
CA ALA A 60 29.58 -21.92 -19.84
C ALA A 60 28.44 -22.91 -19.54
N GLU A 61 28.71 -24.22 -19.68
CA GLU A 61 27.78 -25.30 -19.30
C GLU A 61 27.56 -25.35 -17.77
N LEU A 62 28.62 -25.21 -16.96
CA LEU A 62 28.51 -25.07 -15.51
C LEU A 62 27.73 -23.81 -15.09
N ARG A 63 27.81 -22.71 -15.84
CA ARG A 63 27.01 -21.49 -15.63
C ARG A 63 25.53 -21.65 -16.00
N LYS A 64 25.21 -22.40 -17.06
CA LYS A 64 23.82 -22.74 -17.41
C LYS A 64 23.15 -23.57 -16.30
N ASN A 65 23.90 -24.49 -15.67
CA ASN A 65 23.41 -25.31 -14.56
C ASN A 65 23.52 -24.68 -13.17
N THR A 66 24.05 -23.46 -13.05
CA THR A 66 24.12 -22.69 -11.78
C THR A 66 23.32 -21.38 -11.85
N MET A 67 22.32 -21.30 -12.73
CA MET A 67 21.29 -20.26 -12.59
C MET A 67 20.57 -20.49 -11.26
N ILE A 68 21.03 -19.78 -10.23
CA ILE A 68 20.28 -19.60 -9.00
C ILE A 68 18.89 -19.12 -9.44
N PRO A 69 17.82 -19.89 -9.16
CA PRO A 69 16.48 -19.50 -9.58
C PRO A 69 16.21 -18.08 -9.07
N PRO A 70 15.58 -17.20 -9.87
CA PRO A 70 15.28 -15.85 -9.43
C PRO A 70 14.56 -15.93 -8.08
N ARG A 71 14.99 -15.11 -7.13
CA ARG A 71 14.37 -15.10 -5.79
C ARG A 71 12.87 -14.88 -5.98
N PRO A 72 12.00 -15.73 -5.39
CA PRO A 72 10.56 -15.58 -5.53
C PRO A 72 10.15 -14.18 -5.05
N HIS A 73 9.21 -13.58 -5.76
CA HIS A 73 8.72 -12.26 -5.41
C HIS A 73 8.10 -12.32 -4.01
N PRO A 74 8.30 -11.32 -3.12
CA PRO A 74 7.82 -11.39 -1.74
C PRO A 74 6.32 -11.72 -1.61
N TYR A 75 5.52 -11.27 -2.59
CA TYR A 75 4.08 -11.51 -2.64
C TYR A 75 3.67 -12.95 -3.00
N ASP A 76 4.59 -13.77 -3.53
CA ASP A 76 4.27 -15.08 -4.10
C ASP A 76 3.61 -16.02 -3.09
N ALA A 77 3.97 -15.94 -1.81
CA ALA A 77 3.38 -16.78 -0.78
C ALA A 77 1.88 -16.49 -0.61
N ILE A 78 1.49 -15.21 -0.56
CA ILE A 78 0.09 -14.79 -0.46
C ILE A 78 -0.65 -15.18 -1.74
N LEU A 79 -0.06 -14.92 -2.92
CA LEU A 79 -0.68 -15.25 -4.21
C LEU A 79 -0.87 -16.76 -4.43
N ARG A 80 0.09 -17.61 -4.03
CA ARG A 80 -0.07 -19.08 -4.08
C ARG A 80 -1.24 -19.55 -3.23
N SER A 81 -1.42 -18.96 -2.04
CA SER A 81 -2.56 -19.30 -1.18
C SER A 81 -3.90 -18.88 -1.79
N ALA A 82 -3.93 -17.73 -2.47
CA ALA A 82 -5.10 -17.20 -3.19
C ALA A 82 -5.47 -18.05 -4.42
N ALA A 83 -4.47 -18.57 -5.13
CA ALA A 83 -4.66 -19.40 -6.32
C ALA A 83 -5.30 -20.78 -6.04
N ARG A 84 -5.39 -21.21 -4.78
CA ARG A 84 -6.02 -22.51 -4.41
C ARG A 84 -7.51 -22.57 -4.78
N ARG A 85 -8.23 -21.45 -4.63
CA ARG A 85 -9.67 -21.32 -4.88
C ARG A 85 -9.98 -19.94 -5.48
N PRO A 86 -9.68 -19.72 -6.77
CA PRO A 86 -9.75 -18.42 -7.43
C PRO A 86 -11.08 -18.18 -8.15
N GLU A 87 -12.15 -18.87 -7.76
CA GLU A 87 -13.46 -18.72 -8.43
C GLU A 87 -14.09 -17.35 -8.08
N LEU A 88 -14.42 -16.55 -9.10
CA LEU A 88 -14.94 -15.18 -8.94
C LEU A 88 -16.22 -15.11 -8.09
N TRP A 89 -17.09 -16.13 -8.15
CA TRP A 89 -18.32 -16.15 -7.35
C TRP A 89 -18.03 -16.17 -5.84
N ARG A 90 -16.91 -16.77 -5.40
CA ARG A 90 -16.52 -16.77 -3.98
C ARG A 90 -16.08 -15.38 -3.53
N ILE A 91 -15.39 -14.63 -4.41
CA ILE A 91 -15.05 -13.22 -4.18
C ILE A 91 -16.32 -12.38 -4.09
N ALA A 92 -17.28 -12.59 -5.00
CA ALA A 92 -18.56 -11.89 -4.96
C ALA A 92 -19.29 -12.14 -3.64
N VAL A 93 -19.36 -13.39 -3.16
CA VAL A 93 -19.93 -13.72 -1.84
C VAL A 93 -19.19 -12.99 -0.71
N GLN A 94 -17.86 -12.91 -0.77
CA GLN A 94 -17.08 -12.19 0.24
C GLN A 94 -17.39 -10.69 0.27
N ILE A 95 -17.49 -10.05 -0.92
CA ILE A 95 -17.83 -8.63 -1.04
C ILE A 95 -19.25 -8.39 -0.52
N LEU A 96 -20.23 -9.19 -0.96
CA LEU A 96 -21.62 -9.08 -0.52
C LEU A 96 -21.76 -9.29 0.99
N ALA A 97 -21.02 -10.25 1.56
CA ALA A 97 -20.99 -10.46 3.00
C ALA A 97 -20.38 -9.26 3.73
N ALA A 98 -19.28 -8.69 3.24
CA ALA A 98 -18.68 -7.49 3.84
C ALA A 98 -19.64 -6.29 3.82
N LEU A 99 -20.34 -6.10 2.69
CA LEU A 99 -21.39 -5.08 2.56
C LEU A 99 -22.54 -5.33 3.54
N ALA A 100 -23.04 -6.57 3.64
CA ALA A 100 -24.13 -6.91 4.58
C ALA A 100 -23.70 -6.74 6.04
N LEU A 101 -22.48 -7.14 6.40
CA LEU A 101 -21.94 -6.95 7.74
C LEU A 101 -21.83 -5.45 8.07
N GLY A 102 -21.31 -4.64 7.15
CA GLY A 102 -21.12 -3.20 7.36
C GLY A 102 -22.43 -2.40 7.33
N ALA A 103 -23.36 -2.71 6.42
CA ALA A 103 -24.58 -1.93 6.21
C ALA A 103 -25.77 -2.39 7.08
N LEU A 104 -25.77 -3.64 7.56
CA LEU A 104 -26.89 -4.19 8.33
C LEU A 104 -26.47 -4.57 9.75
N VAL A 105 -25.44 -5.41 9.90
CA VAL A 105 -25.08 -5.97 11.21
C VAL A 105 -24.45 -4.90 12.10
N THR A 106 -23.48 -4.15 11.61
CA THR A 106 -22.77 -3.13 12.39
C THR A 106 -23.71 -2.02 12.89
N PRO A 107 -24.61 -1.42 12.08
CA PRO A 107 -25.56 -0.41 12.57
C PRO A 107 -26.54 -0.96 13.61
N VAL A 108 -27.00 -2.21 13.48
CA VAL A 108 -27.83 -2.86 14.49
C VAL A 108 -27.06 -2.99 15.81
N LEU A 109 -25.80 -3.43 15.78
CA LEU A 109 -24.96 -3.51 16.97
C LEU A 109 -24.75 -2.14 17.62
N TYR A 110 -24.50 -1.11 16.81
CA TYR A 110 -24.38 0.27 17.29
C TYR A 110 -25.66 0.75 17.98
N GLY A 111 -26.82 0.52 17.36
CA GLY A 111 -28.12 0.89 17.94
C GLY A 111 -28.42 0.15 19.25
N LEU A 112 -28.10 -1.15 19.33
CA LEU A 112 -28.26 -1.94 20.56
C LEU A 112 -27.35 -1.43 21.68
N ILE A 113 -26.07 -1.21 21.39
CA ILE A 113 -25.10 -0.68 22.36
C ILE A 113 -25.55 0.70 22.84
N GLY A 114 -25.90 1.59 21.91
CA GLY A 114 -26.35 2.95 22.25
C GLY A 114 -27.68 2.97 23.01
N ARG A 115 -28.57 2.00 22.80
CA ARG A 115 -29.79 1.86 23.61
C ARG A 115 -29.50 1.43 25.05
N MET A 116 -28.49 0.60 25.27
CA MET A 116 -28.08 0.15 26.61
C MET A 116 -27.20 1.18 27.32
N ALA A 117 -26.35 1.89 26.57
CA ALA A 117 -25.41 2.88 27.05
C ALA A 117 -25.36 4.07 26.08
N PRO A 118 -26.23 5.09 26.24
CA PRO A 118 -26.31 6.23 25.33
C PRO A 118 -24.98 6.98 25.11
N ALA A 119 -24.11 7.02 26.13
CA ALA A 119 -22.78 7.62 26.02
C ALA A 119 -21.84 6.91 25.02
N LEU A 120 -22.16 5.67 24.64
CA LEU A 120 -21.43 4.86 23.66
C LEU A 120 -22.05 4.90 22.26
N MET A 121 -23.12 5.67 22.06
CA MET A 121 -23.78 5.77 20.76
C MET A 121 -22.81 6.36 19.71
N PRO A 122 -22.39 5.60 18.68
CA PRO A 122 -21.39 6.06 17.74
C PRO A 122 -21.99 6.95 16.64
N VAL A 123 -23.28 6.82 16.34
CA VAL A 123 -23.93 7.59 15.26
C VAL A 123 -25.30 8.06 15.73
N HIS A 124 -25.60 9.34 15.56
CA HIS A 124 -26.90 9.92 15.85
C HIS A 124 -27.16 11.15 14.97
N PHE A 125 -28.40 11.64 14.96
CA PHE A 125 -28.75 12.88 14.27
C PHE A 125 -28.66 14.05 15.26
N GLY A 126 -27.81 15.02 14.93
CA GLY A 126 -27.69 16.29 15.64
C GLY A 126 -28.43 17.42 14.91
N PRO A 127 -28.38 18.65 15.43
CA PRO A 127 -29.08 19.80 14.86
C PRO A 127 -28.68 20.13 13.41
N SER A 128 -27.42 19.86 13.05
CA SER A 128 -26.83 20.22 11.76
C SER A 128 -26.60 19.01 10.83
N GLY A 129 -27.19 17.85 11.15
CA GLY A 129 -27.05 16.64 10.34
C GLY A 129 -26.55 15.42 11.12
N ILE A 130 -25.85 14.53 10.43
CA ILE A 130 -25.36 13.28 11.01
C ILE A 130 -24.11 13.55 11.86
N VAL A 131 -24.12 13.04 13.09
CA VAL A 131 -22.99 13.09 14.02
C VAL A 131 -22.41 11.68 14.12
N ILE A 132 -21.10 11.56 13.90
CA ILE A 132 -20.41 10.27 13.78
C ILE A 132 -19.21 10.29 14.72
N GLY A 133 -19.20 9.45 15.76
CA GLY A 133 -18.04 9.27 16.63
C GLY A 133 -17.62 10.54 17.38
N ALA A 134 -18.55 11.42 17.74
CA ALA A 134 -18.23 12.70 18.37
C ALA A 134 -17.82 12.58 19.85
N THR A 135 -18.28 11.55 20.55
CA THR A 135 -17.86 11.25 21.93
C THR A 135 -16.71 10.25 21.95
N PRO A 136 -15.81 10.25 22.95
CA PRO A 136 -14.75 9.25 23.03
C PRO A 136 -15.26 7.80 23.06
N GLY A 137 -16.35 7.56 23.81
CA GLY A 137 -16.99 6.24 23.87
C GLY A 137 -17.62 5.82 22.55
N GLY A 138 -18.35 6.72 21.89
CA GLY A 138 -18.92 6.48 20.57
C GLY A 138 -17.84 6.25 19.51
N MET A 139 -16.75 7.02 19.54
CA MET A 139 -15.62 6.85 18.64
C MET A 139 -14.93 5.50 18.83
N PHE A 140 -14.74 5.05 20.08
CA PHE A 140 -14.23 3.71 20.36
C PHE A 140 -15.12 2.62 19.75
N VAL A 141 -16.44 2.70 19.99
CA VAL A 141 -17.41 1.72 19.46
C VAL A 141 -17.42 1.73 17.93
N LEU A 142 -17.35 2.92 17.31
CA LEU A 142 -17.27 3.08 15.86
C LEU A 142 -16.06 2.35 15.27
N LEU A 143 -14.88 2.51 15.86
CA LEU A 143 -13.66 1.83 15.40
C LEU A 143 -13.68 0.34 15.73
N ALA A 144 -14.16 -0.04 16.92
CA ALA A 144 -14.26 -1.43 17.35
C ALA A 144 -15.26 -2.24 16.49
N GLY A 145 -16.28 -1.60 15.91
CA GLY A 145 -17.24 -2.24 15.01
C GLY A 145 -16.59 -2.88 13.77
N TYR A 146 -15.41 -2.39 13.34
CA TYR A 146 -14.63 -3.03 12.28
C TYR A 146 -14.14 -4.44 12.62
N ALA A 147 -14.17 -4.84 13.90
CA ALA A 147 -13.92 -6.23 14.30
C ALA A 147 -14.91 -7.20 13.62
N VAL A 148 -16.15 -6.76 13.35
CA VAL A 148 -17.16 -7.56 12.63
C VAL A 148 -16.67 -7.85 11.20
N LEU A 149 -16.16 -6.84 10.50
CA LEU A 149 -15.56 -7.00 9.17
C LEU A 149 -14.33 -7.93 9.24
N LEU A 150 -13.43 -7.72 10.20
CA LEU A 150 -12.22 -8.55 10.36
C LEU A 150 -12.57 -10.02 10.56
N VAL A 151 -13.43 -10.33 11.55
CA VAL A 151 -13.82 -11.70 11.87
C VAL A 151 -14.57 -12.33 10.71
N GLY A 152 -15.57 -11.63 10.14
CA GLY A 152 -16.32 -12.11 8.98
C GLY A 152 -15.43 -12.40 7.78
N SER A 153 -14.45 -11.53 7.52
CA SER A 153 -13.48 -11.69 6.43
C SER A 153 -12.62 -12.93 6.60
N VAL A 154 -12.07 -13.15 7.81
CA VAL A 154 -11.20 -14.29 8.09
C VAL A 154 -11.98 -15.61 8.09
N VAL A 155 -13.19 -15.62 8.66
CA VAL A 155 -14.05 -16.82 8.70
C VAL A 155 -14.46 -17.24 7.29
N LEU A 156 -14.92 -16.31 6.46
CA LEU A 156 -15.32 -16.61 5.09
C LEU A 156 -14.12 -16.93 4.20
N ALA A 157 -12.99 -16.26 4.34
CA ALA A 157 -11.77 -16.64 3.63
C ALA A 157 -11.32 -18.08 3.97
N ARG A 158 -11.46 -18.49 5.23
CA ARG A 158 -11.19 -19.87 5.64
C ARG A 158 -12.19 -20.86 5.04
N ARG A 159 -13.49 -20.56 5.08
CA ARG A 159 -14.54 -21.48 4.61
C ARG A 159 -14.64 -21.57 3.09
N LEU A 160 -14.55 -20.43 2.40
CA LEU A 160 -14.74 -20.36 0.95
C LEU A 160 -13.44 -20.58 0.19
N HIS A 161 -12.30 -20.09 0.69
CA HIS A 161 -11.04 -20.12 -0.05
C HIS A 161 -9.97 -21.02 0.58
N ASN A 162 -10.26 -21.66 1.71
CA ASN A 162 -9.29 -22.43 2.49
C ASN A 162 -8.04 -21.58 2.83
N ARG A 163 -8.23 -20.32 3.23
CA ARG A 163 -7.14 -19.41 3.59
C ARG A 163 -7.21 -19.03 5.07
N SER A 164 -6.10 -19.25 5.77
CA SER A 164 -5.90 -18.83 7.15
C SER A 164 -5.51 -17.35 7.22
N LEU A 165 -5.70 -16.72 8.39
CA LEU A 165 -5.26 -15.34 8.63
C LEU A 165 -3.79 -15.12 8.24
N ARG A 166 -2.89 -16.06 8.61
CA ARG A 166 -1.46 -15.97 8.29
C ARG A 166 -1.16 -15.95 6.79
N GLU A 167 -1.97 -16.63 5.99
CA GLU A 167 -1.82 -16.66 4.53
C GLU A 167 -2.39 -15.41 3.85
N ILE A 168 -3.20 -14.64 4.57
CA ILE A 168 -3.78 -13.38 4.13
C ILE A 168 -2.87 -12.22 4.53
N THR A 169 -2.25 -12.29 5.72
CA THR A 169 -1.43 -11.20 6.27
C THR A 169 0.07 -11.33 5.99
N GLY A 170 0.55 -12.55 5.74
CA GLY A 170 1.97 -12.86 5.55
C GLY A 170 2.67 -13.35 6.82
N PRO A 171 3.99 -13.64 6.77
CA PRO A 171 4.74 -14.15 7.92
C PRO A 171 4.79 -13.15 9.08
N ALA A 172 4.24 -13.53 10.25
CA ALA A 172 4.04 -12.62 11.39
C ALA A 172 5.31 -11.89 11.85
N ASN A 173 6.46 -12.56 11.95
CA ASN A 173 7.72 -11.93 12.37
C ASN A 173 8.19 -10.86 11.38
N VAL A 174 8.03 -11.13 10.07
CA VAL A 174 8.38 -10.18 9.01
C VAL A 174 7.41 -9.00 9.01
N MET A 175 6.11 -9.30 9.10
CA MET A 175 5.04 -8.30 9.17
C MET A 175 5.25 -7.34 10.34
N ARG A 176 5.53 -7.85 11.54
CA ARG A 176 5.80 -7.03 12.73
C ARG A 176 7.03 -6.14 12.56
N ARG A 177 8.16 -6.70 12.09
CA ARG A 177 9.39 -5.93 11.86
C ARG A 177 9.16 -4.80 10.86
N GLN A 178 8.51 -5.12 9.74
CA GLN A 178 8.18 -4.17 8.69
C GLN A 178 7.21 -3.09 9.18
N PHE A 179 6.17 -3.47 9.94
CA PHE A 179 5.22 -2.53 10.55
C PHE A 179 5.96 -1.50 11.40
N PHE A 180 6.80 -1.91 12.37
CA PHE A 180 7.50 -0.97 13.24
C PHE A 180 8.55 -0.13 12.50
N ALA A 181 9.25 -0.72 11.52
CA ALA A 181 10.20 0.02 10.69
C ALA A 181 9.49 1.11 9.87
N THR A 182 8.37 0.79 9.22
CA THR A 182 7.55 1.75 8.48
C THR A 182 6.95 2.80 9.42
N LEU A 183 6.36 2.38 10.53
CA LEU A 183 5.73 3.27 11.51
C LEU A 183 6.71 4.32 12.02
N LYS A 184 7.94 3.93 12.40
CA LYS A 184 8.98 4.86 12.86
C LYS A 184 9.22 6.00 11.87
N TRP A 185 9.42 5.68 10.60
CA TRP A 185 9.79 6.68 9.60
C TRP A 185 8.61 7.49 9.10
N VAL A 186 7.44 6.86 8.94
CA VAL A 186 6.21 7.58 8.59
C VAL A 186 5.80 8.52 9.72
N ALA A 187 5.84 8.07 10.98
CA ALA A 187 5.54 8.92 12.12
C ALA A 187 6.50 10.11 12.24
N LEU A 188 7.80 9.90 11.99
CA LEU A 188 8.78 10.99 11.96
C LEU A 188 8.45 12.01 10.86
N LEU A 189 8.17 11.55 9.64
CA LEU A 189 7.80 12.45 8.54
C LEU A 189 6.49 13.20 8.85
N SER A 190 5.45 12.51 9.33
CA SER A 190 4.19 13.12 9.72
C SER A 190 4.39 14.18 10.80
N PHE A 191 5.21 13.89 11.82
CA PHE A 191 5.55 14.85 12.86
C PHE A 191 6.24 16.09 12.29
N VAL A 192 7.24 15.93 11.42
CA VAL A 192 7.91 17.06 10.76
C VAL A 192 6.95 17.86 9.88
N ALA A 193 6.06 17.18 9.15
CA ALA A 193 5.05 17.84 8.32
C ALA A 193 4.08 18.70 9.16
N MET A 194 3.75 18.27 10.38
CA MET A 194 2.92 19.06 11.31
C MET A 194 3.61 20.31 11.85
N LEU A 195 4.95 20.41 11.77
CA LEU A 195 5.70 21.60 12.17
C LEU A 195 5.81 22.64 11.05
N LEU A 196 5.45 22.28 9.82
CA LEU A 196 5.48 23.21 8.70
C LEU A 196 4.42 24.30 8.92
N PRO A 197 4.77 25.58 8.72
CA PRO A 197 3.80 26.65 8.80
C PRO A 197 2.70 26.41 7.76
N TRP A 198 1.47 26.37 8.24
CA TRP A 198 0.27 26.34 7.39
C TRP A 198 -0.33 27.74 7.37
N ASP A 199 -0.87 28.17 6.23
CA ASP A 199 -1.60 29.43 6.10
C ASP A 199 -2.73 29.42 7.14
N SER A 200 -2.53 30.14 8.24
CA SER A 200 -3.46 30.21 9.37
C SER A 200 -4.21 31.52 9.25
N THR A 201 -5.29 31.52 8.47
CA THR A 201 -6.32 32.55 8.60
C THR A 201 -7.14 32.25 9.86
N ASP A 202 -6.72 32.75 11.03
CA ASP A 202 -7.46 32.80 12.31
C ASP A 202 -8.39 31.61 12.60
N SER A 203 -7.97 30.40 12.24
CA SER A 203 -8.92 29.32 11.95
C SER A 203 -9.45 28.66 13.22
N ALA A 204 -10.76 28.80 13.44
CA ALA A 204 -11.73 27.69 13.58
C ALA A 204 -11.21 26.38 14.23
N LEU A 205 -10.39 26.50 15.28
CA LEU A 205 -9.88 25.41 16.09
C LEU A 205 -10.38 25.63 17.51
N SER A 206 -11.07 24.65 18.05
CA SER A 206 -11.52 24.67 19.45
C SER A 206 -10.92 23.49 20.20
N GLU A 207 -10.71 23.69 21.50
CA GLU A 207 -10.34 22.59 22.39
C GLU A 207 -11.51 21.62 22.50
N ASN A 208 -11.24 20.32 22.29
CA ASN A 208 -12.24 19.27 22.41
C ASN A 208 -12.04 18.48 23.71
N LEU A 209 -10.91 17.80 23.84
CA LEU A 209 -10.52 17.12 25.06
C LEU A 209 -9.39 17.88 25.75
N ASN A 210 -9.52 18.12 27.05
CA ASN A 210 -8.38 18.55 27.86
C ASN A 210 -7.26 17.50 27.83
N LEU A 211 -6.02 17.93 28.10
CA LEU A 211 -4.84 17.06 27.97
C LEU A 211 -4.94 15.76 28.81
N GLY A 212 -5.47 15.83 30.03
CA GLY A 212 -5.61 14.67 30.90
C GLY A 212 -6.58 13.62 30.35
N MET A 213 -7.74 14.07 29.89
CA MET A 213 -8.75 13.21 29.27
C MET A 213 -8.26 12.65 27.93
N TRP A 214 -7.57 13.47 27.14
CA TRP A 214 -6.97 13.03 25.88
C TRP A 214 -5.95 11.90 26.11
N LEU A 215 -5.01 12.07 27.07
CA LEU A 215 -4.05 11.04 27.44
C LEU A 215 -4.71 9.76 27.99
N PHE A 216 -5.80 9.89 28.74
CA PHE A 216 -6.57 8.74 29.24
C PHE A 216 -7.18 7.91 28.11
N TRP A 217 -7.70 8.54 27.05
CA TRP A 217 -8.33 7.84 25.93
C TRP A 217 -7.33 7.29 24.90
N MET A 218 -6.08 7.76 24.88
CA MET A 218 -5.07 7.33 23.90
C MET A 218 -4.90 5.81 23.77
N PRO A 219 -4.83 4.99 24.85
CA PRO A 219 -4.75 3.54 24.72
C PRO A 219 -5.95 2.93 23.98
N PHE A 220 -7.16 3.44 24.23
CA PHE A 220 -8.39 3.00 23.57
C PHE A 220 -8.45 3.48 22.13
N ALA A 221 -8.01 4.70 21.84
CA ALA A 221 -7.89 5.23 20.49
C ALA A 221 -6.95 4.36 19.65
N LEU A 222 -5.76 4.05 20.17
CA LEU A 222 -4.80 3.17 19.49
C LEU A 222 -5.35 1.76 19.29
N LEU A 223 -6.04 1.20 20.29
CA LEU A 223 -6.68 -0.12 20.15
C LEU A 223 -7.76 -0.12 19.06
N GLY A 224 -8.66 0.87 19.09
CA GLY A 224 -9.72 1.02 18.09
C GLY A 224 -9.15 1.20 16.69
N LEU A 225 -8.19 2.11 16.53
CA LEU A 225 -7.50 2.34 15.25
C LEU A 225 -6.82 1.06 14.76
N MET A 226 -6.13 0.32 15.63
CA MET A 226 -5.52 -0.95 15.25
C MET A 226 -6.52 -2.00 14.80
N ILE A 227 -7.70 -2.08 15.42
CA ILE A 227 -8.79 -2.96 14.98
C ILE A 227 -9.27 -2.54 13.57
N GLN A 228 -9.57 -1.26 13.40
CA GLN A 228 -10.10 -0.70 12.14
C GLN A 228 -9.13 -0.89 10.98
N ILE A 229 -7.89 -0.39 11.11
CA ILE A 229 -6.88 -0.53 10.06
C ILE A 229 -6.57 -1.99 9.76
N THR A 230 -6.54 -2.87 10.77
CA THR A 230 -6.28 -4.30 10.53
C THR A 230 -7.43 -4.94 9.77
N ALA A 231 -8.68 -4.62 10.10
CA ALA A 231 -9.85 -5.13 9.40
C ALA A 231 -9.80 -4.76 7.91
N GLU A 232 -9.55 -3.49 7.62
CA GLU A 232 -9.50 -2.98 6.25
C GLU A 232 -8.31 -3.53 5.48
N GLU A 233 -7.11 -3.55 6.05
CA GLU A 233 -5.93 -4.08 5.36
C GLU A 233 -6.00 -5.60 5.15
N VAL A 234 -6.57 -6.36 6.10
CA VAL A 234 -6.85 -7.80 5.93
C VAL A 234 -7.84 -8.02 4.80
N PHE A 235 -8.96 -7.28 4.78
CA PHE A 235 -10.01 -7.47 3.78
C PHE A 235 -9.55 -7.03 2.39
N PHE A 236 -9.05 -5.81 2.24
CA PHE A 236 -8.75 -5.25 0.93
C PHE A 236 -7.41 -5.72 0.36
N ARG A 237 -6.32 -5.71 1.15
CA ARG A 237 -4.95 -5.92 0.65
C ARG A 237 -4.55 -7.37 0.79
N GLY A 238 -4.81 -7.94 1.97
CA GLY A 238 -4.55 -9.34 2.24
C GLY A 238 -5.44 -10.26 1.42
N TYR A 239 -6.76 -10.07 1.47
CA TYR A 239 -7.73 -10.95 0.82
C TYR A 239 -8.08 -10.47 -0.60
N LEU A 240 -8.78 -9.35 -0.76
CA LEU A 240 -9.48 -8.99 -2.00
C LEU A 240 -8.50 -8.78 -3.15
N GLN A 241 -7.48 -7.96 -2.95
CA GLN A 241 -6.40 -7.72 -3.92
C GLN A 241 -5.75 -9.04 -4.33
N SER A 242 -5.27 -9.86 -3.38
CA SER A 242 -4.61 -11.12 -3.73
C SER A 242 -5.54 -12.10 -4.44
N GLN A 243 -6.81 -12.15 -4.05
CA GLN A 243 -7.80 -13.05 -4.64
C GLN A 243 -8.18 -12.61 -6.07
N LEU A 244 -8.35 -11.31 -6.31
CA LEU A 244 -8.60 -10.77 -7.65
C LEU A 244 -7.40 -11.00 -8.58
N ILE A 245 -6.17 -10.81 -8.09
CA ILE A 245 -4.96 -11.11 -8.87
C ILE A 245 -4.91 -12.58 -9.24
N ALA A 246 -5.17 -13.49 -8.30
CA ALA A 246 -5.18 -14.93 -8.56
C ALA A 246 -6.29 -15.35 -9.54
N SER A 247 -7.45 -14.72 -9.47
CA SER A 247 -8.63 -15.07 -10.29
C SER A 247 -8.55 -14.53 -11.71
N THR A 248 -8.04 -13.30 -11.87
CA THR A 248 -7.91 -12.63 -13.17
C THR A 248 -6.56 -12.89 -13.84
N LYS A 249 -5.59 -13.42 -13.08
CA LYS A 249 -4.17 -13.55 -13.49
C LYS A 249 -3.54 -12.21 -13.87
N SER A 250 -4.14 -11.09 -13.45
CA SER A 250 -3.67 -9.74 -13.73
C SER A 250 -3.36 -9.00 -12.43
N TYR A 251 -2.08 -8.71 -12.24
CA TYR A 251 -1.62 -7.93 -11.09
C TYR A 251 -2.28 -6.54 -11.06
N THR A 252 -2.21 -5.84 -12.18
CA THR A 252 -2.74 -4.48 -12.31
C THR A 252 -4.24 -4.43 -12.05
N LEU A 253 -5.01 -5.35 -12.64
CA LEU A 253 -6.46 -5.36 -12.46
C LEU A 253 -6.84 -5.63 -10.99
N GLY A 254 -6.18 -6.60 -10.34
CA GLY A 254 -6.52 -6.91 -8.95
C GLY A 254 -6.16 -5.80 -7.96
N VAL A 255 -5.05 -5.10 -8.17
CA VAL A 255 -4.70 -3.91 -7.35
C VAL A 255 -5.69 -2.77 -7.61
N LEU A 256 -5.93 -2.41 -8.87
CA LEU A 256 -6.84 -1.30 -9.21
C LEU A 256 -8.26 -1.57 -8.73
N ALA A 257 -8.80 -2.77 -8.97
CA ALA A 257 -10.17 -3.10 -8.56
C ALA A 257 -10.34 -3.08 -7.03
N ALA A 258 -9.38 -3.62 -6.27
CA ALA A 258 -9.43 -3.54 -4.81
C ALA A 258 -9.33 -2.08 -4.31
N SER A 259 -8.53 -1.24 -4.97
CA SER A 259 -8.37 0.18 -4.62
C SER A 259 -9.61 1.01 -4.94
N VAL A 260 -10.26 0.75 -6.09
CA VAL A 260 -11.53 1.37 -6.45
C VAL A 260 -12.61 1.00 -5.43
N LEU A 261 -12.74 -0.29 -5.09
CA LEU A 261 -13.72 -0.74 -4.09
C LEU A 261 -13.45 -0.15 -2.70
N PHE A 262 -12.18 0.03 -2.34
CA PHE A 262 -11.79 0.73 -1.11
C PHE A 262 -12.27 2.19 -1.11
N GLY A 263 -12.01 2.93 -2.19
CA GLY A 263 -12.46 4.32 -2.30
C GLY A 263 -13.98 4.47 -2.35
N LEU A 264 -14.69 3.56 -3.02
CA LEU A 264 -16.16 3.55 -3.01
C LEU A 264 -16.74 3.32 -1.61
N GLY A 265 -16.03 2.59 -0.75
CA GLY A 265 -16.40 2.44 0.66
C GLY A 265 -16.31 3.75 1.48
N HIS A 266 -15.66 4.79 0.94
CA HIS A 266 -15.55 6.12 1.56
C HIS A 266 -16.59 7.12 1.05
N LEU A 267 -17.54 6.68 0.22
CA LEU A 267 -18.73 7.47 -0.07
C LEU A 267 -19.49 7.73 1.23
N SER A 268 -19.68 9.00 1.56
CA SER A 268 -20.39 9.43 2.76
C SER A 268 -21.31 10.60 2.44
N GLY A 269 -22.37 10.75 3.22
CA GLY A 269 -23.25 11.92 3.17
C GLY A 269 -22.77 13.10 4.03
N ALA A 270 -21.52 13.07 4.52
CA ALA A 270 -20.97 14.12 5.37
C ALA A 270 -20.52 15.36 4.58
N VAL A 271 -20.33 15.22 3.26
CA VAL A 271 -19.94 16.29 2.35
C VAL A 271 -20.83 16.21 1.13
N GLU A 272 -21.29 17.35 0.63
CA GLU A 272 -22.19 17.43 -0.51
C GLU A 272 -21.48 17.87 -1.79
N GLY A 273 -22.14 17.68 -2.93
CA GLY A 273 -21.68 18.18 -4.23
C GLY A 273 -20.35 17.57 -4.71
N THR A 274 -19.58 18.35 -5.46
CA THR A 274 -18.32 17.92 -6.07
C THR A 274 -17.20 17.70 -5.04
N ALA A 275 -17.28 18.35 -3.87
CA ALA A 275 -16.31 18.19 -2.79
C ALA A 275 -16.27 16.75 -2.24
N ALA A 276 -17.40 16.03 -2.27
CA ALA A 276 -17.51 14.63 -1.85
C ALA A 276 -16.67 13.66 -2.71
N ILE A 277 -16.25 14.08 -3.92
CA ILE A 277 -15.42 13.28 -4.82
C ILE A 277 -13.99 13.16 -4.28
N PHE A 278 -13.46 14.20 -3.63
CA PHE A 278 -12.07 14.23 -3.20
C PHE A 278 -11.72 13.11 -2.21
N PRO A 279 -12.47 12.90 -1.10
CA PRO A 279 -12.19 11.80 -0.17
C PRO A 279 -12.21 10.42 -0.83
N VAL A 280 -13.12 10.20 -1.79
CA VAL A 280 -13.24 8.94 -2.53
C VAL A 280 -12.01 8.71 -3.41
N VAL A 281 -11.62 9.68 -4.22
CA VAL A 281 -10.44 9.57 -5.10
C VAL A 281 -9.15 9.47 -4.28
N TRP A 282 -9.05 10.24 -3.20
CA TRP A 282 -7.92 10.18 -2.28
C TRP A 282 -7.82 8.78 -1.63
N ALA A 283 -8.95 8.21 -1.21
CA ALA A 283 -8.99 6.85 -0.67
C ALA A 283 -8.62 5.80 -1.73
N MET A 284 -9.06 5.95 -3.00
CA MET A 284 -8.59 5.09 -4.09
C MET A 284 -7.07 5.14 -4.27
N LEU A 285 -6.49 6.34 -4.22
CA LEU A 285 -5.04 6.53 -4.27
C LEU A 285 -4.35 5.88 -3.07
N PHE A 286 -4.87 6.06 -1.86
CA PHE A 286 -4.38 5.37 -0.66
C PHE A 286 -4.43 3.84 -0.85
N GLY A 287 -5.54 3.32 -1.38
CA GLY A 287 -5.72 1.91 -1.75
C GLY A 287 -4.62 1.38 -2.65
N LEU A 288 -4.31 2.12 -3.71
CA LEU A 288 -3.28 1.78 -4.68
C LEU A 288 -1.89 1.72 -4.03
N LEU A 289 -1.56 2.73 -3.22
CA LEU A 289 -0.27 2.87 -2.56
C LEU A 289 -0.07 1.80 -1.46
N ALA A 290 -1.10 1.53 -0.65
CA ALA A 290 -1.13 0.45 0.33
C ALA A 290 -1.03 -0.94 -0.35
N GLY A 291 -1.68 -1.10 -1.51
CA GLY A 291 -1.60 -2.29 -2.34
C GLY A 291 -0.19 -2.55 -2.88
N ASP A 292 0.51 -1.51 -3.35
CA ASP A 292 1.92 -1.57 -3.76
C ASP A 292 2.82 -1.97 -2.58
N LEU A 293 2.64 -1.36 -1.41
CA LEU A 293 3.40 -1.71 -0.20
C LEU A 293 3.23 -3.18 0.18
N THR A 294 1.99 -3.68 0.14
CA THR A 294 1.67 -5.08 0.45
C THR A 294 2.36 -6.04 -0.52
N ALA A 295 2.28 -5.76 -1.82
CA ALA A 295 2.91 -6.60 -2.83
C ALA A 295 4.43 -6.62 -2.70
N ARG A 296 5.07 -5.47 -2.45
CA ARG A 296 6.53 -5.39 -2.33
C ARG A 296 7.06 -6.04 -1.06
N SER A 297 6.31 -5.95 0.03
CA SER A 297 6.76 -6.42 1.33
C SER A 297 6.39 -7.88 1.60
N GLY A 298 5.42 -8.43 0.87
CA GLY A 298 4.89 -9.78 1.08
C GLY A 298 4.06 -9.92 2.36
N THR A 299 3.70 -8.80 3.00
CA THR A 299 2.87 -8.74 4.21
C THR A 299 2.01 -7.48 4.19
N ILE A 300 0.97 -7.42 5.02
CA ILE A 300 0.17 -6.19 5.17
C ILE A 300 0.80 -5.17 6.13
N GLY A 301 1.93 -5.49 6.77
CA GLY A 301 2.52 -4.71 7.88
C GLY A 301 2.82 -3.25 7.52
N PRO A 302 3.54 -2.96 6.43
CA PRO A 302 3.80 -1.58 6.00
C PRO A 302 2.53 -0.79 5.67
N ALA A 303 1.54 -1.44 5.04
CA ALA A 303 0.27 -0.82 4.73
C ALA A 303 -0.50 -0.47 6.02
N CYS A 304 -0.53 -1.37 7.00
CA CYS A 304 -1.09 -1.11 8.33
C CYS A 304 -0.42 0.08 9.03
N ALA A 305 0.91 0.20 8.95
CA ALA A 305 1.63 1.30 9.59
C ALA A 305 1.34 2.66 8.92
N LEU A 306 1.29 2.70 7.59
CA LEU A 306 0.88 3.88 6.84
C LEU A 306 -0.56 4.28 7.18
N HIS A 307 -1.48 3.31 7.18
CA HIS A 307 -2.89 3.51 7.50
C HIS A 307 -3.08 4.01 8.93
N LEU A 308 -2.42 3.39 9.91
CA LEU A 308 -2.47 3.80 11.30
C LEU A 308 -2.06 5.27 11.45
N MET A 309 -0.94 5.68 10.83
CA MET A 309 -0.50 7.06 10.95
C MET A 309 -1.46 8.04 10.29
N ASN A 310 -1.97 7.71 9.11
CA ASN A 310 -2.97 8.53 8.43
C ASN A 310 -4.20 8.78 9.31
N ASN A 311 -4.78 7.70 9.86
CA ASN A 311 -6.00 7.81 10.64
C ASN A 311 -5.74 8.41 12.03
N ALA A 312 -4.60 8.12 12.64
CA ALA A 312 -4.21 8.75 13.90
C ALA A 312 -4.06 10.27 13.74
N THR A 313 -3.39 10.75 12.69
CA THR A 313 -3.28 12.19 12.45
C THR A 313 -4.63 12.84 12.18
N ALA A 314 -5.52 12.16 11.47
CA ALA A 314 -6.84 12.68 11.14
C ALA A 314 -7.82 12.69 12.33
N MET A 315 -7.72 11.74 13.26
CA MET A 315 -8.74 11.52 14.31
C MET A 315 -8.31 11.95 15.72
N VAL A 316 -7.01 12.05 16.00
CA VAL A 316 -6.51 12.23 17.37
C VAL A 316 -6.01 13.65 17.63
N ILE A 317 -5.58 14.37 16.59
CA ILE A 317 -5.00 15.71 16.74
C ILE A 317 -6.06 16.79 16.61
N ALA A 318 -6.60 16.96 15.40
CA ALA A 318 -7.57 17.99 15.08
C ALA A 318 -8.59 17.49 14.03
N PRO A 319 -9.39 16.46 14.33
CA PRO A 319 -10.50 16.03 13.47
C PRO A 319 -11.54 17.14 13.27
N GLN A 320 -12.39 16.97 12.25
CA GLN A 320 -13.55 17.82 12.06
C GLN A 320 -14.53 17.66 13.22
N GLN A 321 -15.09 18.77 13.73
CA GLN A 321 -16.11 18.73 14.77
C GLN A 321 -17.29 17.84 14.35
N ASP A 322 -17.79 17.04 15.29
CA ASP A 322 -18.92 16.11 15.13
C ASP A 322 -18.73 14.94 14.14
N ILE A 323 -17.60 14.90 13.42
CA ILE A 323 -17.25 13.84 12.46
C ILE A 323 -15.92 13.20 12.85
N MET A 324 -16.01 12.04 13.49
CA MET A 324 -14.92 11.21 14.00
C MET A 324 -14.03 11.95 15.01
N SER A 325 -14.61 12.90 15.75
CA SER A 325 -13.89 13.83 16.62
C SER A 325 -13.62 13.32 18.04
N GLY A 326 -14.20 12.19 18.45
CA GLY A 326 -14.24 11.77 19.86
C GLY A 326 -12.88 11.52 20.52
N PHE A 327 -11.80 11.36 19.75
CA PHE A 327 -10.42 11.27 20.27
C PHE A 327 -9.57 12.52 20.01
N GLY A 328 -10.13 13.55 19.38
CA GLY A 328 -9.40 14.77 19.05
C GLY A 328 -8.99 15.57 20.28
N ARG A 329 -7.72 15.97 20.36
CA ARG A 329 -7.26 16.98 21.31
C ARG A 329 -7.92 18.33 21.03
N MET A 330 -7.90 18.70 19.76
CA MET A 330 -8.57 19.86 19.17
C MET A 330 -9.62 19.36 18.18
N VAL A 331 -10.50 20.24 17.74
CA VAL A 331 -11.38 20.00 16.59
C VAL A 331 -11.36 21.21 15.65
N GLN A 332 -11.49 20.92 14.36
CA GLN A 332 -11.71 21.92 13.32
C GLN A 332 -13.19 22.22 13.18
N THR A 333 -13.56 23.49 13.10
CA THR A 333 -14.95 23.95 12.93
C THR A 333 -15.19 24.56 11.54
N LEU A 334 -14.23 24.39 10.62
CA LEU A 334 -14.36 24.77 9.20
C LEU A 334 -15.39 23.87 8.52
N ASP A 335 -16.07 24.37 7.50
CA ASP A 335 -16.94 23.51 6.69
C ASP A 335 -16.09 22.49 5.89
N LEU A 336 -16.48 21.21 5.92
CA LEU A 336 -15.76 20.16 5.20
C LEU A 336 -15.82 20.35 3.68
N THR A 337 -16.92 20.91 3.16
CA THR A 337 -17.09 21.20 1.74
C THR A 337 -16.08 22.24 1.29
N ASP A 338 -15.86 23.27 2.10
CA ASP A 338 -14.83 24.29 1.83
C ASP A 338 -13.43 23.67 1.87
N ALA A 339 -13.12 22.90 2.92
CA ALA A 339 -11.82 22.26 3.09
C ALA A 339 -11.49 21.29 1.94
N TYR A 340 -12.47 20.50 1.48
CA TYR A 340 -12.29 19.54 0.38
C TYR A 340 -12.42 20.14 -1.01
N SER A 341 -12.80 21.42 -1.11
CA SER A 341 -12.78 22.18 -2.37
C SER A 341 -11.53 23.03 -2.52
N ASP A 342 -10.78 23.29 -1.44
CA ASP A 342 -9.55 24.08 -1.49
C ASP A 342 -8.42 23.33 -2.23
N PRO A 343 -7.94 23.86 -3.38
CA PRO A 343 -6.84 23.26 -4.13
C PRO A 343 -5.55 23.09 -3.32
N LYS A 344 -5.27 23.98 -2.34
CA LYS A 344 -4.09 23.87 -1.47
C LYS A 344 -4.19 22.66 -0.55
N VAL A 345 -5.35 22.43 0.07
CA VAL A 345 -5.61 21.26 0.92
C VAL A 345 -5.50 19.98 0.11
N ILE A 346 -6.16 19.93 -1.06
CA ILE A 346 -6.12 18.78 -1.98
C ILE A 346 -4.67 18.44 -2.36
N ALA A 347 -3.91 19.45 -2.79
CA ALA A 347 -2.52 19.27 -3.21
C ALA A 347 -1.64 18.80 -2.04
N PHE A 348 -1.75 19.44 -0.87
CA PHE A 348 -0.98 19.07 0.30
C PHE A 348 -1.27 17.64 0.78
N GLN A 349 -2.54 17.28 0.95
CA GLN A 349 -2.94 15.94 1.39
C GLN A 349 -2.50 14.86 0.40
N THR A 350 -2.55 15.15 -0.90
CA THR A 350 -2.08 14.23 -1.95
C THR A 350 -0.55 14.07 -1.91
N LEU A 351 0.19 15.17 -1.80
CA LEU A 351 1.65 15.14 -1.72
C LEU A 351 2.14 14.47 -0.43
N LEU A 352 1.48 14.72 0.71
CA LEU A 352 1.79 14.08 1.98
C LEU A 352 1.56 12.58 1.92
N LEU A 353 0.47 12.12 1.29
CA LEU A 353 0.21 10.70 1.05
C LEU A 353 1.31 10.06 0.18
N LEU A 354 1.71 10.71 -0.91
CA LEU A 354 2.78 10.22 -1.78
C LEU A 354 4.14 10.18 -1.05
N ALA A 355 4.45 11.20 -0.25
CA ALA A 355 5.69 11.29 0.53
C ALA A 355 5.77 10.23 1.63
N THR A 356 4.67 9.99 2.34
CA THR A 356 4.57 8.95 3.39
C THR A 356 4.62 7.55 2.77
N TRP A 357 3.99 7.31 1.62
CA TRP A 357 4.16 6.08 0.86
C TRP A 357 5.61 5.86 0.41
N LEU A 358 6.27 6.88 -0.13
CA LEU A 358 7.68 6.78 -0.55
C LEU A 358 8.58 6.46 0.64
N THR A 359 8.34 7.12 1.78
CA THR A 359 9.02 6.85 3.05
C THR A 359 8.81 5.40 3.50
N ALA A 360 7.58 4.90 3.45
CA ALA A 360 7.27 3.51 3.75
C ALA A 360 7.99 2.54 2.81
N ARG A 361 8.08 2.84 1.50
CA ARG A 361 8.84 2.05 0.52
C ARG A 361 10.33 2.02 0.81
N LEU A 362 10.91 3.12 1.24
CA LEU A 362 12.32 3.18 1.63
C LEU A 362 12.58 2.40 2.92
N ALA A 363 11.65 2.46 3.88
CA ALA A 363 11.74 1.73 5.14
C ALA A 363 11.79 0.21 4.96
N ILE A 364 11.06 -0.35 3.99
CA ILE A 364 11.01 -1.81 3.75
C ILE A 364 12.17 -2.36 2.90
N ARG A 365 12.98 -1.50 2.28
CA ARG A 365 14.17 -1.91 1.50
C ARG A 365 15.40 -2.19 2.38
N ARG A 366 15.36 -1.73 3.63
CA ARG A 366 16.40 -1.90 4.65
C ARG A 366 16.01 -3.04 5.58
#